data_AF-A0A7V4LCD4-F1
#
_entry.id   AF-A0A7V4LCD4-F1
#
_cell.length_a   1.000
_cell.length_b   1.000
_cell.length_c   1.000
_cell.angle_alpha   90.00
_cell.angle_beta   90.00
_cell.angle_gamma   90.00
#
_symmetry.space_group_name_H-M   'P 1'
#
loop_
_entity.id
_entity.type
_entity.pdbx_description
1 polymer ?
#
loop_
_entity_poly.entity_id
_entity_poly.type
_entity_poly.pdbx_seq_one_letter_code
_entity_poly.pdbx_strand_id
1 'polypeptide(L)'
;MTTRKQSRRQLLSGSGLLRLGLLLGLVLGGGAWKELGGANFNPRYIDRIINGQTKKHEVLTLFGDPQEVQRSPDGLVFIYKNFKAAEPEGKPQIYKKPQEQSLTPYPVGDEGRQMAAPAPKNPIRVLKSSLTIRFKPDGETVQSYEFKEF
;
A
#
# COMPACT_ATOMS: atom_id res chain seq x y z
N MET A 1 -54.12 52.06 -19.01
CA MET A 1 -53.71 51.03 -20.00
C MET A 1 -52.26 51.30 -20.38
N THR A 2 -51.25 50.45 -20.35
CA THR A 2 -51.04 49.03 -19.97
C THR A 2 -49.51 48.87 -19.95
N THR A 3 -48.89 48.59 -18.81
CA THR A 3 -47.44 48.30 -18.71
C THR A 3 -47.19 46.81 -18.91
N ARG A 4 -46.52 46.46 -20.01
CA ARG A 4 -46.19 45.08 -20.41
C ARG A 4 -44.97 44.58 -19.63
N LYS A 5 -45.21 43.65 -18.71
CA LYS A 5 -44.20 42.90 -17.94
C LYS A 5 -43.38 42.02 -18.89
N GLN A 6 -42.11 42.33 -19.13
CA GLN A 6 -41.17 41.41 -19.79
C GLN A 6 -40.50 40.51 -18.75
N SER A 7 -40.84 39.22 -18.78
CA SER A 7 -40.18 38.15 -18.03
C SER A 7 -38.95 37.71 -18.80
N ARG A 8 -37.74 38.04 -18.31
CA ARG A 8 -36.48 37.45 -18.79
C ARG A 8 -36.21 36.17 -17.98
N ARG A 9 -36.59 35.02 -18.53
CA ARG A 9 -36.02 33.74 -18.09
C ARG A 9 -34.59 33.69 -18.61
N GLN A 10 -33.63 33.82 -17.70
CA GLN A 10 -32.22 33.58 -18.02
C GLN A 10 -32.02 32.09 -18.31
N LEU A 11 -31.68 31.78 -19.56
CA LEU A 11 -31.18 30.49 -19.99
C LEU A 11 -29.86 30.23 -19.28
N LEU A 12 -29.88 29.35 -18.28
CA LEU A 12 -28.67 28.68 -17.81
C LEU A 12 -28.10 27.88 -18.98
N SER A 13 -27.10 28.46 -19.62
CA SER A 13 -26.26 27.83 -20.64
C SER A 13 -25.73 26.49 -20.09
N GLY A 14 -26.17 25.38 -20.69
CA GLY A 14 -25.80 24.01 -20.32
C GLY A 14 -24.29 23.72 -20.38
N SER A 15 -23.50 24.64 -20.93
CA SER A 15 -22.03 24.54 -21.00
C SER A 15 -21.34 24.82 -19.67
N GLY A 16 -21.97 25.53 -18.73
CA GLY A 16 -21.38 25.85 -17.42
C GLY A 16 -21.36 24.64 -16.46
N LEU A 17 -22.44 23.85 -16.46
CA LEU A 17 -22.59 22.68 -15.60
C LEU A 17 -21.65 21.53 -16.02
N LEU A 18 -21.41 21.37 -17.32
CA LEU A 18 -20.45 20.40 -17.86
C LEU A 18 -19.00 20.72 -17.46
N ARG A 19 -18.62 22.00 -17.44
CA ARG A 19 -17.27 22.43 -17.02
C ARG A 19 -17.06 22.26 -15.51
N LEU A 20 -18.10 22.51 -14.70
CA LEU A 20 -18.03 22.30 -13.26
C LEU A 20 -17.98 20.80 -12.91
N GLY A 21 -18.77 19.96 -13.60
CA GLY A 21 -18.74 18.51 -13.44
C GLY A 21 -17.40 17.88 -13.82
N LEU A 22 -16.74 18.38 -14.87
CA LEU A 22 -15.42 17.91 -15.29
C LEU A 22 -14.34 18.24 -14.26
N LEU A 23 -14.35 19.46 -13.69
CA LEU A 23 -13.42 19.86 -12.64
C LEU A 23 -13.63 19.05 -11.35
N LEU A 24 -14.88 18.79 -10.97
CA LEU A 24 -15.19 17.98 -9.78
C LEU A 24 -14.79 16.51 -9.98
N GLY A 25 -15.02 15.97 -11.17
CA GLY A 25 -14.59 14.62 -11.55
C GLY A 25 -13.07 14.46 -11.59
N LEU A 26 -12.32 15.52 -11.91
CA LEU A 26 -10.84 15.48 -11.90
C LEU A 26 -10.26 15.51 -10.48
N VAL A 27 -10.85 16.31 -9.58
CA VAL A 27 -10.40 16.42 -8.18
C VAL A 27 -10.75 15.16 -7.37
N LEU A 28 -11.89 14.52 -7.66
CA LEU A 28 -12.35 13.33 -6.94
C LEU A 28 -11.98 12.00 -7.63
N GLY A 29 -11.77 12.01 -8.95
CA GLY A 29 -11.49 10.81 -9.76
C GLY A 29 -10.00 10.55 -10.03
N GLY A 30 -9.10 11.43 -9.57
CA GLY A 30 -7.66 11.25 -9.61
C GLY A 30 -7.19 10.20 -8.61
N GLY A 31 -7.55 8.93 -8.86
CA GLY A 31 -7.14 7.75 -8.12
C GLY A 31 -5.63 7.51 -8.20
N ALA A 32 -4.86 8.31 -7.47
CA ALA A 32 -3.49 8.01 -7.10
C ALA A 32 -3.45 7.51 -5.65
N TRP A 33 -4.34 6.59 -5.31
CA TRP A 33 -4.11 5.67 -4.19
C TRP A 33 -3.07 4.65 -4.65
N LYS A 34 -1.85 5.13 -4.91
CA LYS A 34 -0.70 4.26 -5.07
C LYS A 34 -0.44 3.74 -3.67
N GLU A 35 -0.62 2.44 -3.46
CA GLU A 35 -0.28 1.77 -2.22
C GLU A 35 1.12 2.22 -1.79
N LEU A 36 1.21 3.08 -0.78
CA LEU A 36 2.45 3.52 -0.15
C LEU A 36 3.10 2.39 0.66
N GLY A 37 2.62 1.15 0.52
CA GLY A 37 3.20 -0.06 1.09
C GLY A 37 4.37 -0.56 0.25
N GLY A 38 5.54 0.07 0.36
CA GLY A 38 6.79 -0.51 -0.14
C GLY A 38 7.79 0.45 -0.76
N ALA A 39 7.56 1.77 -0.74
CA ALA A 39 8.61 2.71 -1.12
C ALA A 39 9.71 2.67 -0.06
N ASN A 40 10.93 2.33 -0.47
CA ASN A 40 12.13 2.39 0.38
C ASN A 40 12.09 3.65 1.25
N PHE A 41 12.31 3.51 2.56
CA PHE A 41 12.38 4.67 3.46
C PHE A 41 13.35 5.69 2.88
N ASN A 42 12.85 6.88 2.57
CA ASN A 42 13.68 7.95 2.08
C ASN A 42 14.48 8.51 3.26
N PRO A 43 15.82 8.42 3.28
CA PRO A 43 16.63 8.90 4.40
C PRO A 43 16.36 10.38 4.72
N ARG A 44 16.10 11.18 3.67
CA ARG A 44 15.79 12.61 3.83
C ARG A 44 14.51 12.89 4.60
N TYR A 45 13.57 11.94 4.66
CA TYR A 45 12.35 12.10 5.47
C TYR A 45 12.60 11.74 6.93
N ILE A 46 13.51 10.80 7.19
CA ILE A 46 13.93 10.44 8.54
C ILE A 46 14.70 11.62 9.16
N ASP A 47 15.59 12.25 8.40
CA ASP A 47 16.38 13.40 8.86
C ASP A 47 15.52 14.63 9.21
N ARG A 48 14.28 14.69 8.71
CA ARG A 48 13.32 15.77 9.03
C ARG A 48 12.62 15.55 10.36
N ILE A 49 12.70 14.36 10.95
CA ILE A 49 12.07 14.07 12.23
C ILE A 49 12.90 14.72 13.34
N ILE A 50 12.37 15.80 13.89
CA ILE A 50 12.91 16.48 15.06
C ILE A 50 12.09 16.07 16.28
N ASN A 51 12.76 15.47 17.27
CA ASN A 51 12.16 15.08 18.54
C ASN A 51 11.59 16.30 19.27
N GLY A 52 10.36 16.20 19.76
CA GLY A 52 9.67 17.26 20.49
C GLY A 52 9.04 18.35 19.63
N GLN A 53 9.30 18.39 18.32
CA GLN A 53 8.71 19.37 17.40
C GLN A 53 7.81 18.72 16.35
N THR A 54 8.24 17.57 15.82
CA THR A 54 7.51 16.88 14.76
C THR A 54 6.18 16.38 15.28
N LYS A 55 5.11 16.69 14.55
CA LYS A 55 3.75 16.26 14.90
C LYS A 55 3.36 14.98 14.16
N LYS A 56 2.41 14.25 14.74
CA LYS A 56 1.86 13.00 14.20
C LYS A 56 1.38 13.14 12.77
N HIS A 57 0.69 14.22 12.42
CA HIS A 57 0.20 14.42 11.06
C HIS A 57 1.34 14.65 10.06
N GLU A 58 2.45 15.26 10.48
CA GLU A 58 3.64 15.43 9.63
C GLU A 58 4.29 14.07 9.37
N VAL A 59 4.39 13.23 10.40
CA VAL A 59 4.86 11.84 10.26
C VAL A 59 3.98 11.06 9.28
N LEU A 60 2.65 11.14 9.44
CA LEU A 60 1.70 10.47 8.54
C LEU A 60 1.78 11.01 7.10
N THR A 61 2.08 12.30 6.93
CA THR A 61 2.27 12.91 5.60
C THR A 61 3.55 12.40 4.93
N LEU A 62 4.63 12.22 5.69
CA LEU A 62 5.93 11.80 5.18
C LEU A 62 5.99 10.30 4.86
N PHE A 63 5.39 9.47 5.72
CA PHE A 63 5.54 8.02 5.69
C PHE A 63 4.24 7.27 5.35
N GLY A 64 3.10 7.96 5.32
CA GLY A 64 1.79 7.33 5.16
C GLY A 64 1.31 6.65 6.44
N ASP A 65 0.41 5.68 6.28
CA ASP A 65 -0.13 4.93 7.41
C ASP A 65 0.89 3.90 7.93
N PRO A 66 1.08 3.79 9.25
CA PRO A 66 1.95 2.78 9.85
C PRO A 66 1.39 1.37 9.67
N GLN A 67 2.28 0.39 9.46
CA GLN A 67 1.87 -1.02 9.40
C GLN A 67 1.37 -1.53 10.76
N GLU A 68 1.99 -1.09 11.85
CA GLU A 68 1.59 -1.45 13.21
C GLU A 68 1.52 -0.20 14.09
N VAL A 69 0.47 -0.14 14.90
CA VAL A 69 0.26 0.92 15.90
C VAL A 69 0.12 0.26 17.26
N GLN A 70 1.03 0.58 18.18
CA GLN A 70 0.93 0.17 19.56
C GLN A 70 0.49 1.36 20.41
N ARG A 71 -0.49 1.14 21.29
CA ARG A 71 -0.97 2.13 22.25
C ARG A 71 -0.59 1.64 23.64
N SER A 72 0.30 2.35 24.30
CA SER A 72 0.69 2.08 25.69
C SER A 72 0.37 3.31 26.56
N PRO A 73 0.36 3.17 27.90
CA PRO A 73 0.23 4.30 28.81
C PRO A 73 1.34 5.35 28.61
N ASP A 74 2.50 4.90 28.15
CA ASP A 74 3.68 5.75 27.87
C ASP A 74 3.55 6.55 26.58
N GLY A 75 2.61 6.19 25.69
CA GLY A 75 2.34 6.91 24.45
C GLY A 75 1.91 6.03 23.28
N LEU A 76 1.88 6.67 22.11
CA LEU A 76 1.58 6.00 20.84
C LEU A 76 2.91 5.58 20.18
N VAL A 77 2.97 4.39 19.60
CA VAL A 77 4.14 3.92 18.84
C VAL A 77 3.70 3.52 17.44
N PHE A 78 4.31 4.13 16.44
CA PHE A 78 4.14 3.78 15.03
C PHE A 78 5.33 2.96 14.56
N ILE A 79 5.05 1.82 13.95
CA ILE A 79 6.07 0.91 13.44
C ILE A 79 5.87 0.78 11.95
N TYR A 80 6.89 1.19 11.21
CA TYR A 80 6.96 1.05 9.79
C TYR A 80 7.91 -0.07 9.40
N LYS A 81 7.50 -0.97 8.51
CA LYS A 81 8.29 -2.12 8.05
C LYS A 81 8.38 -2.13 6.53
N ASN A 82 9.60 -2.27 6.02
CA ASN A 82 9.87 -2.40 4.59
C ASN A 82 10.40 -3.79 4.28
N PHE A 83 9.75 -4.49 3.35
CA PHE A 83 10.09 -5.85 2.95
C PHE A 83 10.63 -5.87 1.52
N LYS A 84 11.73 -6.57 1.30
CA LYS A 84 12.22 -6.91 -0.03
C LYS A 84 11.71 -8.32 -0.37
N ALA A 85 11.36 -8.54 -1.63
CA ALA A 85 11.20 -9.90 -2.14
C ALA A 85 12.57 -10.59 -2.06
N ALA A 86 12.66 -11.67 -1.29
CA ALA A 86 13.82 -12.54 -1.36
C ALA A 86 13.82 -13.21 -2.72
N GLU A 87 14.99 -13.27 -3.34
CA GLU A 87 15.16 -14.17 -4.47
C GLU A 87 14.90 -15.60 -3.97
N PRO A 88 14.13 -16.41 -4.69
CA PRO A 88 13.94 -17.79 -4.31
C PRO A 88 15.32 -18.45 -4.32
N GLU A 89 15.81 -18.88 -3.17
CA GLU A 89 17.00 -19.71 -3.07
C GLU A 89 16.86 -20.82 -4.12
N GLY A 90 17.83 -20.88 -5.04
CA GLY A 90 17.78 -21.78 -6.18
C GLY A 90 17.37 -23.16 -5.72
N LYS A 91 16.41 -23.79 -6.42
CA LYS A 91 15.83 -25.09 -6.05
C LYS A 91 16.99 -26.00 -5.60
N PRO A 92 16.99 -26.53 -4.36
CA PRO A 92 18.01 -27.49 -3.98
C PRO A 92 17.95 -28.61 -5.02
N GLN A 93 19.11 -28.98 -5.58
CA GLN A 93 19.21 -30.11 -6.51
C GLN A 93 18.92 -31.38 -5.69
N ILE A 94 17.63 -31.62 -5.44
CA ILE A 94 17.17 -32.86 -4.86
C ILE A 94 17.34 -33.87 -5.99
N TYR A 95 18.42 -34.64 -5.92
CA TYR A 95 18.58 -35.83 -6.75
C TYR A 95 17.44 -36.78 -6.40
N LYS A 96 16.35 -36.72 -7.17
CA LYS A 96 15.29 -37.71 -7.11
C LYS A 96 15.86 -38.97 -7.76
N LYS A 97 16.11 -40.01 -6.96
CA LYS A 97 16.38 -41.34 -7.52
C LYS A 97 15.23 -41.66 -8.49
N PRO A 98 15.52 -42.07 -9.74
CA PRO A 98 14.50 -42.54 -10.66
C PRO A 98 13.70 -43.64 -9.97
N GLN A 99 12.38 -43.45 -9.87
CA GLN A 99 11.50 -44.45 -9.31
C GLN A 99 11.35 -45.56 -10.36
N GLU A 100 11.70 -46.79 -10.02
CA GLU A 100 11.57 -47.92 -10.94
C GLU A 100 10.12 -48.03 -11.40
N GLN A 101 9.91 -47.95 -12.72
CA GLN A 101 8.59 -48.02 -13.31
C GLN A 101 8.08 -49.46 -13.16
N SER A 102 7.01 -49.65 -12.38
CA SER A 102 6.31 -50.92 -12.36
C SER A 102 5.65 -51.18 -13.71
N LEU A 103 5.88 -52.37 -14.30
CA LEU A 103 5.30 -52.86 -15.55
C LEU A 103 3.80 -53.19 -15.45
N THR A 104 3.02 -52.41 -14.71
CA THR A 104 1.57 -52.59 -14.61
C THR A 104 0.89 -51.94 -15.82
N PRO A 105 0.08 -52.68 -16.61
CA PRO A 105 -0.69 -52.09 -17.68
C PRO A 105 -1.70 -51.10 -17.10
N TYR A 106 -1.56 -49.82 -17.46
CA TYR A 106 -2.51 -48.78 -17.07
C TYR A 106 -3.84 -48.98 -17.84
N PRO A 107 -5.02 -48.92 -17.18
CA PRO A 107 -6.25 -48.67 -17.92
C PRO A 107 -6.18 -47.24 -18.47
N VAL A 108 -6.15 -47.12 -19.80
CA VAL A 108 -6.23 -45.85 -20.52
C VAL A 108 -7.67 -45.35 -20.35
N GLY A 109 -7.87 -44.41 -19.42
CA GLY A 109 -9.19 -43.88 -19.09
C GLY A 109 -9.11 -42.65 -18.21
N ASP A 110 -8.48 -41.58 -18.69
CA ASP A 110 -8.74 -40.22 -18.20
C ASP A 110 -8.22 -39.24 -19.27
N GLU A 111 -8.98 -39.14 -20.37
CA GLU A 111 -8.86 -38.02 -21.31
C GLU A 111 -9.29 -36.75 -20.57
N GLY A 112 -8.34 -35.86 -20.27
CA GLY A 112 -8.67 -34.46 -19.95
C GLY A 112 -8.32 -33.94 -18.56
N ARG A 113 -7.58 -34.64 -17.70
CA ARG A 113 -7.04 -34.02 -16.47
C ARG A 113 -5.65 -33.46 -16.69
N GLN A 114 -5.59 -32.29 -17.33
CA GLN A 114 -4.42 -31.44 -17.26
C GLN A 114 -4.25 -31.04 -15.78
N MET A 115 -3.27 -31.65 -15.10
CA MET A 115 -2.90 -31.25 -13.75
C MET A 115 -2.46 -29.80 -13.81
N ALA A 116 -3.26 -28.89 -13.25
CA ALA A 116 -2.91 -27.48 -13.13
C ALA A 116 -1.56 -27.39 -12.42
N ALA A 117 -0.62 -26.66 -13.01
CA ALA A 117 0.68 -26.44 -12.39
C ALA A 117 0.47 -25.91 -10.97
N PRO A 118 1.18 -26.44 -9.96
CA PRO A 118 1.04 -25.96 -8.60
C PRO A 118 1.34 -24.46 -8.59
N ALA A 119 0.48 -23.68 -7.94
CA ALA A 119 0.63 -22.23 -7.87
C ALA A 119 2.06 -21.88 -7.43
N PRO A 120 2.70 -20.88 -8.07
CA PRO A 120 4.04 -20.47 -7.68
C PRO A 120 4.03 -20.08 -6.20
N LYS A 121 4.95 -20.66 -5.42
CA LYS A 121 5.11 -20.32 -4.00
C LYS A 121 5.30 -18.80 -3.88
N ASN A 122 4.53 -18.16 -3.00
CA ASN A 122 4.65 -16.74 -2.73
C ASN A 122 6.12 -16.42 -2.42
N PRO A 123 6.69 -15.36 -3.02
CA PRO A 123 8.08 -14.98 -2.75
C PRO A 123 8.24 -14.74 -1.26
N ILE A 124 9.24 -15.38 -0.67
CA ILE A 124 9.60 -15.17 0.73
C ILE A 124 9.94 -13.68 0.87
N ARG A 125 9.26 -12.97 1.77
CA ARG A 125 9.50 -11.54 2.02
C ARG A 125 10.49 -11.41 3.17
N VAL A 126 11.62 -10.76 2.93
CA VAL A 126 12.64 -10.50 3.95
C VAL A 126 12.56 -9.05 4.39
N LEU A 127 12.58 -8.80 5.69
CA LEU A 127 12.57 -7.45 6.26
C LEU A 127 13.90 -6.77 5.90
N LYS A 128 13.82 -5.64 5.19
CA LYS A 128 14.99 -4.85 4.78
C LYS A 128 15.26 -3.70 5.75
N SER A 129 14.20 -3.04 6.22
CA SER A 129 14.35 -1.93 7.15
C SER A 129 13.10 -1.72 7.98
N SER A 130 13.28 -1.13 9.16
CA SER A 130 12.21 -0.77 10.07
C SER A 130 12.43 0.62 10.65
N LEU A 131 11.36 1.42 10.73
CA LEU A 131 11.33 2.72 11.37
C LEU A 131 10.31 2.68 12.50
N THR A 132 10.75 2.88 13.74
CA THR A 132 9.89 2.94 14.92
C THR A 132 9.85 4.37 15.41
N ILE A 133 8.66 4.96 15.51
CA ILE A 133 8.47 6.33 16.00
C ILE A 133 7.61 6.26 17.26
N ARG A 134 8.15 6.71 18.39
CA ARG A 134 7.43 6.84 19.66
C ARG A 134 6.96 8.27 19.81
N PHE A 135 5.69 8.43 20.12
CA PHE A 135 5.08 9.70 20.47
C PHE A 135 5.05 9.86 21.98
N LYS A 136 4.98 11.11 22.42
CA LYS A 136 4.75 11.44 23.82
C LYS A 136 3.37 10.92 24.27
N PRO A 137 3.08 10.94 25.59
CA PRO A 137 1.76 10.60 26.11
C PRO A 137 0.62 11.46 25.57
N ASP A 138 0.94 12.64 25.01
CA ASP A 138 0.00 13.51 24.30
C ASP A 138 -0.55 12.85 23.01
N GLY A 139 0.13 11.84 22.47
CA GLY A 139 -0.22 11.16 21.23
C GLY A 139 -0.04 12.01 19.97
N GLU A 140 0.51 13.21 20.08
CA GLU A 140 0.68 14.16 18.98
C GLU A 140 2.13 14.42 18.64
N THR A 141 3.01 14.51 19.62
CA THR A 141 4.39 14.95 19.40
C THR A 141 5.33 13.76 19.39
N VAL A 142 6.27 13.72 18.44
CA VAL A 142 7.32 12.70 18.44
C VAL A 142 8.21 12.86 19.67
N GLN A 143 8.37 11.78 20.43
CA GLN A 143 9.29 11.70 21.56
C GLN A 143 10.66 11.20 21.10
N SER A 144 10.68 10.09 20.37
CA SER A 144 11.90 9.49 19.84
C SER A 144 11.61 8.68 18.58
N TYR A 145 12.63 8.43 17.78
CA TYR A 145 12.56 7.53 16.64
C TYR A 145 13.80 6.64 16.58
N GLU A 146 13.64 5.46 16.00
CA GLU A 146 14.70 4.49 15.77
C GLU A 146 14.56 3.95 14.35
N PHE A 147 15.62 4.10 13.55
CA PHE A 147 15.71 3.54 12.22
C PHE A 147 16.75 2.42 12.20
N LYS A 148 16.36 1.24 11.71
CA LYS A 148 17.24 0.08 11.57
C LYS A 148 17.14 -0.49 10.16
N GLU A 149 18.31 -0.69 9.55
CA GLU A 149 18.46 -1.41 8.28
C GLU A 149 19.08 -2.78 8.56
N PHE A 150 18.62 -3.80 7.83
CA PHE A 150 18.99 -5.22 8.00
C PHE A 150 19.67 -5.76 6.75
#